data_AF-A0A351FVM1-F1
#
_entry.id   AF-A0A351FVM1-F1
#
_cell.length_a   1.000
_cell.length_b   1.000
_cell.length_c   1.000
_cell.angle_alpha   90.00
_cell.angle_beta   90.00
_cell.angle_gamma   90.00
#
_symmetry.space_group_name_H-M   'P 1'
#
loop_
_entity.id
_entity.type
_entity.pdbx_description
1 polymer ?
#
loop_
_entity_poly.entity_id
_entity_poly.type
_entity_poly.pdbx_seq_one_letter_code
_entity_poly.pdbx_strand_id
1 'polypeptide(L)'
;MADSAGNGAFRFLQRYLCEVEKQRIVTQGQDMTTFMRTLRASADLRDRQRPRPASELVEFAKRRIVHARLREACECRVETREMVVIPVLVQPLDHALQPLGATLEAVTRDLTAEGAGLLYFSPMQCDHLALQLHLDDEVVDIIARVAWRSPLGPFYGTGVHFLERVAGLPRGRRESSGRSIEMRRGSVAPTVTEVRRAIRTIEETKQPGAKMAASTIRMDCRID
;
A
#
# COMPACT_ATOMS: atom_id res chain seq x y z
N MET A 1 27.87 -11.51 7.73
CA MET A 1 28.15 -10.16 7.19
C MET A 1 26.95 -9.77 6.35
N ALA A 2 26.10 -8.88 6.88
CA ALA A 2 24.82 -8.51 6.28
C ALA A 2 24.99 -7.18 5.53
N ASP A 3 24.80 -7.19 4.21
CA ASP A 3 24.97 -6.02 3.36
C ASP A 3 23.72 -5.15 3.31
N SER A 4 23.97 -3.85 3.44
CA SER A 4 23.05 -2.76 3.72
C SER A 4 22.55 -2.06 2.44
N ALA A 5 22.01 -2.82 1.49
CA ALA A 5 21.59 -2.30 0.17
C ALA A 5 20.18 -1.65 0.13
N GLY A 6 19.72 -1.04 1.23
CA GLY A 6 18.32 -0.58 1.38
C GLY A 6 18.09 0.93 1.49
N ASN A 7 19.08 1.80 1.22
CA ASN A 7 19.01 3.21 1.65
C ASN A 7 19.24 4.27 0.55
N GLY A 8 19.42 3.89 -0.72
CA GLY A 8 19.75 4.84 -1.79
C GLY A 8 18.60 5.76 -2.19
N ALA A 9 17.40 5.21 -2.27
CA ALA A 9 16.25 5.93 -2.81
C ALA A 9 15.49 6.74 -1.76
N PHE A 10 15.55 6.31 -0.50
CA PHE A 10 15.16 7.11 0.66
C PHE A 10 15.93 8.43 0.73
N ARG A 11 17.24 8.41 0.42
CA ARG A 11 18.07 9.63 0.38
C ARG A 11 17.73 10.57 -0.78
N PHE A 12 17.24 10.05 -1.91
CA PHE A 12 16.89 10.87 -3.08
C PHE A 12 15.55 11.60 -2.87
N LEU A 13 14.52 10.91 -2.39
CA LEU A 13 13.23 11.52 -2.04
C LEU A 13 13.34 12.46 -0.83
N GLN A 14 14.14 12.11 0.19
CA GLN A 14 14.47 13.07 1.26
C GLN A 14 15.16 14.32 0.71
N ARG A 15 16.07 14.20 -0.26
CA ARG A 15 16.73 15.37 -0.87
C ARG A 15 15.74 16.20 -1.67
N TYR A 16 14.88 15.58 -2.47
CA TYR A 16 13.95 16.28 -3.34
C TYR A 16 12.85 17.01 -2.55
N LEU A 17 12.24 16.34 -1.56
CA LEU A 17 11.26 16.98 -0.67
C LEU A 17 11.90 18.05 0.21
N CYS A 18 13.14 17.83 0.68
CA CYS A 18 13.91 18.86 1.37
C CYS A 18 14.20 20.07 0.47
N GLU A 19 14.46 19.89 -0.83
CA GLU A 19 14.74 21.02 -1.74
C GLU A 19 13.46 21.79 -2.12
N VAL A 20 12.33 21.09 -2.33
CA VAL A 20 11.03 21.72 -2.58
C VAL A 20 10.52 22.47 -1.34
N GLU A 21 10.74 21.93 -0.13
CA GLU A 21 10.37 22.61 1.12
C GLU A 21 11.37 23.69 1.53
N LYS A 22 12.68 23.56 1.22
CA LYS A 22 13.66 24.64 1.38
C LYS A 22 13.25 25.89 0.60
N GLN A 23 12.75 25.73 -0.63
CA GLN A 23 12.26 26.87 -1.42
C GLN A 23 11.06 27.56 -0.76
N ARG A 24 10.25 26.81 0.00
CA ARG A 24 9.12 27.32 0.79
C ARG A 24 9.54 27.95 2.13
N ILE A 25 10.63 27.50 2.73
CA ILE A 25 11.20 28.04 3.98
C ILE A 25 11.93 29.36 3.74
N VAL A 26 12.67 29.48 2.64
CA VAL A 26 13.32 30.74 2.23
C VAL A 26 12.29 31.86 2.09
N THR A 27 11.06 31.53 1.71
CA THR A 27 9.96 32.50 1.59
C THR A 27 9.26 32.85 2.91
N GLN A 28 9.44 32.06 3.99
CA GLN A 28 8.72 32.24 5.26
C GLN A 28 9.59 32.60 6.47
N GLY A 29 10.91 32.71 6.31
CA GLY A 29 11.81 33.14 7.39
C GLY A 29 11.86 32.21 8.61
N GLN A 30 11.44 30.95 8.48
CA GLN A 30 11.51 29.98 9.56
C GLN A 30 12.95 29.49 9.78
N ASP A 31 13.39 29.44 11.04
CA ASP A 31 14.67 28.85 11.41
C ASP A 31 14.70 27.34 11.08
N MET A 32 15.80 26.91 10.44
CA MET A 32 16.06 25.53 10.02
C MET A 32 15.93 24.52 11.17
N THR A 33 16.29 24.90 12.39
CA THR A 33 16.17 24.03 13.57
C THR A 33 14.72 23.71 13.90
N THR A 34 13.84 24.72 13.80
CA THR A 34 12.40 24.59 14.04
C THR A 34 11.74 23.74 12.96
N PHE A 35 12.16 23.93 11.70
CA PHE A 35 11.71 23.10 10.58
C PHE A 35 12.07 21.62 10.77
N MET A 36 13.36 21.32 11.05
CA MET A 36 13.81 19.93 11.24
C MET A 36 13.12 19.25 12.44
N ARG A 37 12.83 20.00 13.51
CA ARG A 37 12.05 19.49 14.65
C ARG A 37 10.61 19.17 14.24
N THR A 38 9.99 20.03 13.44
CA THR A 38 8.62 19.85 12.93
C THR A 38 8.53 18.65 11.98
N LEU A 39 9.52 18.46 11.10
CA LEU A 39 9.60 17.30 10.24
C LEU A 39 9.76 16.00 11.04
N ARG A 40 10.66 15.96 12.03
CA ARG A 40 10.83 14.78 12.89
C ARG A 40 9.57 14.47 13.69
N ALA A 41 8.95 15.48 14.31
CA ALA A 41 7.69 15.30 15.02
C ALA A 41 6.58 14.78 14.08
N SER A 42 6.54 15.26 12.84
CA SER A 42 5.56 14.79 11.84
C SER A 42 5.84 13.36 11.36
N ALA A 43 7.10 12.97 11.22
CA ALA A 43 7.49 11.60 10.86
C ALA A 43 7.16 10.61 11.99
N ASP A 44 7.47 10.95 13.24
CA ASP A 44 7.17 10.11 14.41
C ASP A 44 5.66 9.92 14.61
N LEU A 45 4.86 10.96 14.35
CA LEU A 45 3.40 10.86 14.42
C LEU A 45 2.82 9.94 13.34
N ARG A 46 3.43 9.90 12.14
CA ARG A 46 3.02 9.00 11.06
C ARG A 46 3.42 7.56 11.34
N ASP A 47 4.64 7.33 11.84
CA ASP A 47 5.12 5.97 12.13
C ASP A 47 4.30 5.31 13.26
N ARG A 48 3.85 6.10 14.24
CA ARG A 48 2.92 5.63 15.28
C ARG A 48 1.53 5.28 14.77
N GLN A 49 1.12 5.82 13.63
CA GLN A 49 -0.18 5.53 13.00
C GLN A 49 -0.07 4.41 11.95
N ARG A 50 1.14 3.93 11.64
CA ARG A 50 1.31 2.85 10.66
C ARG A 50 0.84 1.54 11.31
N PRO A 51 -0.15 0.83 10.71
CA PRO A 51 -0.54 -0.47 11.19
C PRO A 51 0.67 -1.39 11.17
N ARG A 52 0.81 -2.18 12.22
CA ARG A 52 1.88 -3.17 12.36
C ARG A 52 1.23 -4.54 12.25
N PRO A 53 0.83 -4.95 11.03
CA PRO A 53 0.18 -6.22 10.83
C PRO A 53 1.05 -7.33 11.42
N ALA A 54 0.40 -8.33 12.01
CA ALA A 54 1.12 -9.45 12.60
C ALA A 54 2.14 -10.04 11.61
N SER A 55 3.35 -10.32 12.10
CA SER A 55 4.46 -10.79 11.28
C SER A 55 4.10 -12.05 10.48
N GLU A 56 3.30 -12.94 11.06
CA GLU A 56 2.80 -14.16 10.41
C GLU A 56 2.01 -13.88 9.13
N LEU A 57 1.19 -12.83 9.12
CA LEU A 57 0.40 -12.42 7.97
C LEU A 57 1.30 -11.87 6.85
N VAL A 58 2.29 -11.06 7.21
CA VAL A 58 3.28 -10.51 6.28
C VAL A 58 4.10 -11.64 5.63
N GLU A 59 4.58 -12.58 6.43
CA GLU A 59 5.35 -13.73 5.93
C GLU A 59 4.51 -14.65 5.06
N PHE A 60 3.22 -14.84 5.40
CA PHE A 60 2.29 -15.56 4.54
C PHE A 60 2.09 -14.85 3.19
N ALA A 61 1.90 -13.54 3.20
CA ALA A 61 1.76 -12.74 1.97
C ALA A 61 3.00 -12.85 1.07
N LYS A 62 4.21 -12.73 1.65
CA LYS A 62 5.47 -12.90 0.92
C LYS A 62 5.59 -14.28 0.27
N ARG A 63 5.28 -15.36 1.00
CA ARG A 63 5.27 -16.73 0.44
C ARG A 63 4.30 -16.85 -0.72
N ARG A 64 3.09 -16.28 -0.61
CA ARG A 64 2.09 -16.28 -1.68
C ARG A 64 2.57 -15.52 -2.92
N ILE A 65 3.27 -14.40 -2.73
CA ILE A 65 3.88 -13.64 -3.84
C ILE A 65 4.92 -14.50 -4.58
N VAL A 66 5.84 -15.14 -3.85
CA VAL A 66 6.85 -16.03 -4.46
C VAL A 66 6.16 -17.15 -5.26
N HIS A 67 5.15 -17.79 -4.69
CA HIS A 67 4.42 -18.87 -5.35
C HIS A 67 3.63 -18.39 -6.58
N ALA A 68 3.09 -17.18 -6.54
CA ALA A 68 2.36 -16.60 -7.67
C ALA A 68 3.31 -16.29 -8.84
N ARG A 69 4.49 -15.73 -8.56
CA ARG A 69 5.52 -15.44 -9.57
C ARG A 69 5.98 -16.70 -10.31
N LEU A 70 6.14 -17.81 -9.59
CA LEU A 70 6.47 -19.10 -10.21
C LEU A 70 5.38 -19.62 -11.16
N ARG A 71 4.15 -19.10 -11.06
CA ARG A 71 3.00 -19.48 -11.89
C ARG A 71 2.64 -18.45 -12.96
N GLU A 72 3.39 -17.35 -13.09
CA GLU A 72 3.13 -16.28 -14.07
C GLU A 72 3.09 -16.78 -15.51
N ALA A 73 3.77 -17.90 -15.81
CA ALA A 73 3.76 -18.53 -17.13
C ALA A 73 2.36 -18.95 -17.63
N CYS A 74 1.34 -18.94 -16.77
CA CYS A 74 -0.04 -19.30 -17.12
C CYS A 74 -1.06 -18.19 -16.81
N GLU A 75 -0.63 -16.95 -16.55
CA GLU A 75 -1.57 -15.88 -16.20
C GLU A 75 -2.30 -15.34 -17.43
N CYS A 76 -3.58 -15.71 -17.59
CA CYS A 76 -4.44 -15.25 -18.70
C CYS A 76 -5.08 -13.87 -18.45
N ARG A 77 -4.58 -13.09 -17.49
CA ARG A 77 -5.19 -11.80 -17.16
C ARG A 77 -4.70 -10.72 -18.13
N VAL A 78 -5.62 -9.82 -18.48
CA VAL A 78 -5.31 -8.67 -19.35
C VAL A 78 -4.56 -7.58 -18.56
N GLU A 79 -4.82 -7.46 -17.26
CA GLU A 79 -4.20 -6.44 -16.41
C GLU A 79 -3.01 -7.01 -15.61
N THR A 80 -1.85 -6.34 -15.73
CA THR A 80 -0.65 -6.63 -14.93
C THR A 80 -0.88 -6.33 -13.46
N ARG A 81 -0.41 -7.23 -12.60
CA ARG A 81 -0.52 -7.13 -11.14
C ARG A 81 0.82 -6.88 -10.51
N GLU A 82 0.86 -5.89 -9.64
CA GLU A 82 2.05 -5.55 -8.88
C GLU A 82 2.04 -6.33 -7.56
N MET A 83 2.91 -7.33 -7.47
CA MET A 83 2.98 -8.22 -6.32
C MET A 83 3.75 -7.54 -5.18
N VAL A 84 3.02 -6.90 -4.26
CA VAL A 84 3.57 -6.09 -3.17
C VAL A 84 2.83 -6.30 -1.86
N VAL A 85 3.57 -6.26 -0.75
CA VAL A 85 3.05 -6.33 0.62
C VAL A 85 3.09 -4.95 1.24
N ILE A 86 1.91 -4.34 1.37
CA ILE A 86 1.71 -3.03 1.99
C ILE A 86 0.74 -3.24 3.16
N PRO A 87 1.04 -2.72 4.37
CA PRO A 87 0.08 -2.68 5.46
C PRO A 87 -1.16 -1.86 5.11
N VAL A 88 -2.34 -2.40 5.42
CA VAL A 88 -3.63 -1.77 5.14
C VAL A 88 -4.51 -1.86 6.37
N LEU A 89 -5.18 -0.77 6.73
CA LEU A 89 -6.32 -0.84 7.64
C LEU A 89 -7.60 -0.97 6.82
N VAL A 90 -8.44 -1.93 7.21
CA VAL A 90 -9.67 -2.29 6.50
C VAL A 90 -10.86 -2.10 7.43
N GLN A 91 -11.79 -1.24 7.03
CA GLN A 91 -13.03 -0.98 7.74
C GLN A 91 -14.20 -1.56 6.94
N PRO A 92 -14.88 -2.61 7.43
CA PRO A 92 -16.12 -3.11 6.83
C PRO A 92 -17.18 -2.01 6.74
N LEU A 93 -17.84 -1.91 5.59
CA LEU A 93 -18.92 -0.96 5.33
C LEU A 93 -20.21 -1.67 4.89
N ASP A 94 -21.35 -1.08 5.23
CA ASP A 94 -22.66 -1.51 4.72
C ASP A 94 -22.95 -0.95 3.32
N HIS A 95 -24.16 -1.17 2.81
CA HIS A 95 -24.59 -0.65 1.51
C HIS A 95 -24.77 0.89 1.49
N ALA A 96 -24.94 1.52 2.65
CA ALA A 96 -24.98 2.98 2.81
C ALA A 96 -23.59 3.58 3.09
N LEU A 97 -22.52 2.77 2.93
CA LEU A 97 -21.14 3.10 3.22
C LEU A 97 -20.90 3.55 4.67
N GLN A 98 -21.70 3.04 5.61
CA GLN A 98 -21.49 3.22 7.04
C GLN A 98 -20.64 2.09 7.63
N PRO A 99 -19.79 2.36 8.63
CA PRO A 99 -18.99 1.33 9.29
C PRO A 99 -19.85 0.23 9.94
N LEU A 100 -19.59 -1.04 9.60
CA LEU A 100 -20.28 -2.21 10.17
C LEU A 100 -19.62 -2.77 11.44
N GLY A 101 -18.40 -2.34 11.77
CA GLY A 101 -17.66 -2.95 12.87
C GLY A 101 -16.32 -2.27 13.14
N ALA A 102 -15.40 -3.01 13.78
CA ALA A 102 -14.06 -2.52 14.03
C ALA A 102 -13.19 -2.53 12.76
N THR A 103 -12.21 -1.64 12.72
CA THR A 103 -11.14 -1.66 11.73
C THR A 103 -10.26 -2.90 11.96
N LEU A 104 -9.88 -3.56 10.88
CA LEU A 104 -9.05 -4.75 10.85
C LEU A 104 -7.69 -4.43 10.21
N GLU A 105 -6.65 -5.08 10.69
CA GLU A 105 -5.35 -5.05 10.02
C GLU A 105 -5.32 -6.08 8.89
N ALA A 106 -4.82 -5.65 7.73
CA ALA A 106 -4.62 -6.47 6.55
C ALA A 106 -3.29 -6.13 5.90
N VAL A 107 -2.92 -6.94 4.91
CA VAL A 107 -1.82 -6.62 3.99
C VAL A 107 -2.27 -6.81 2.56
N THR A 108 -1.70 -6.05 1.63
CA THR A 108 -1.84 -6.34 0.21
C THR A 108 -1.04 -7.60 -0.15
N ARG A 109 -1.54 -8.33 -1.14
CA ARG A 109 -0.85 -9.41 -1.85
C ARG A 109 -0.45 -8.96 -3.25
N ASP A 110 -1.37 -8.26 -3.91
CA ASP A 110 -1.22 -7.67 -5.23
C ASP A 110 -1.98 -6.35 -5.31
N LEU A 111 -1.52 -5.45 -6.18
CA LEU A 111 -2.16 -4.19 -6.51
C LEU A 111 -2.30 -4.06 -8.03
N THR A 112 -3.39 -3.46 -8.47
CA THR A 112 -3.57 -3.02 -9.86
C THR A 112 -3.99 -1.55 -9.87
N ALA A 113 -4.25 -1.02 -11.07
CA ALA A 113 -4.81 0.32 -11.19
C ALA A 113 -6.24 0.39 -10.65
N GLU A 114 -6.97 -0.71 -10.76
CA GLU A 114 -8.40 -0.78 -10.46
C GLU A 114 -8.71 -1.50 -9.15
N GLY A 115 -7.71 -2.08 -8.47
CA GLY A 115 -8.00 -2.90 -7.29
C GLY A 115 -6.81 -3.41 -6.51
N ALA A 116 -7.11 -4.27 -5.54
CA ALA A 116 -6.12 -4.92 -4.69
C ALA A 116 -6.54 -6.35 -4.36
N GLY A 117 -5.55 -7.22 -4.14
CA GLY A 117 -5.71 -8.44 -3.37
C GLY A 117 -5.30 -8.18 -1.92
N LEU A 118 -6.17 -8.47 -0.96
CA LEU A 118 -5.96 -8.30 0.47
C LEU A 118 -5.88 -9.64 1.18
N LEU A 119 -5.10 -9.70 2.27
CA LEU A 119 -4.98 -10.84 3.19
C LEU A 119 -5.19 -10.37 4.63
N TYR A 120 -5.94 -11.14 5.41
CA TYR A 120 -6.32 -10.81 6.80
C TYR A 120 -6.69 -12.06 7.62
N PHE A 121 -6.89 -11.91 8.94
CA PHE A 121 -7.12 -13.02 9.88
C PHE A 121 -8.58 -13.46 10.03
N SER A 122 -9.52 -12.51 10.01
CA SER A 122 -10.92 -12.79 10.38
C SER A 122 -11.85 -12.69 9.16
N PRO A 123 -12.77 -13.64 8.93
CA PRO A 123 -13.67 -13.59 7.77
C PRO A 123 -14.52 -12.32 7.79
N MET A 124 -14.72 -11.72 6.61
CA MET A 124 -15.58 -10.55 6.44
C MET A 124 -16.78 -10.87 5.55
N GLN A 125 -17.97 -10.44 5.99
CA GLN A 125 -19.24 -10.59 5.27
C GLN A 125 -19.82 -9.19 4.93
N CYS A 126 -19.08 -8.41 4.15
CA CYS A 126 -19.52 -7.08 3.71
C CYS A 126 -19.04 -6.81 2.29
N ASP A 127 -19.86 -6.16 1.47
CA ASP A 127 -19.56 -5.93 0.04
C ASP A 127 -18.75 -4.67 -0.22
N HIS A 128 -18.64 -3.79 0.76
CA HIS A 128 -17.87 -2.56 0.66
C HIS A 128 -16.86 -2.48 1.80
N LEU A 129 -15.69 -1.95 1.48
CA LEU A 129 -14.58 -1.76 2.40
C LEU A 129 -14.06 -0.33 2.28
N ALA A 130 -13.76 0.28 3.41
CA ALA A 130 -12.92 1.45 3.51
C ALA A 130 -11.48 0.97 3.77
N LEU A 131 -10.55 1.35 2.89
CA LEU A 131 -9.15 0.96 2.93
C LEU A 131 -8.30 2.18 3.22
N GLN A 132 -7.43 2.08 4.22
CA GLN A 132 -6.37 3.05 4.45
C GLN A 132 -5.03 2.39 4.11
N LEU A 133 -4.49 2.76 2.95
CA LEU A 133 -3.24 2.26 2.41
C LEU A 133 -2.09 3.12 2.93
N HIS A 134 -1.14 2.52 3.63
CA HIS A 134 0.04 3.21 4.16
C HIS A 134 1.23 3.06 3.22
N LEU A 135 1.22 3.89 2.17
CA LEU A 135 2.36 4.07 1.28
C LEU A 135 3.47 4.83 2.03
N ASP A 136 4.69 4.81 1.51
CA ASP A 136 5.86 5.25 2.28
C ASP A 136 5.77 6.69 2.79
N ASP A 137 5.29 7.62 1.96
CA ASP A 137 5.17 9.04 2.32
C ASP A 137 3.71 9.52 2.45
N GLU A 138 2.75 8.65 2.13
CA GLU A 138 1.34 9.03 1.98
C GLU A 138 0.40 7.97 2.56
N VAL A 139 -0.68 8.45 3.17
CA VAL A 139 -1.82 7.62 3.56
C VAL A 139 -2.94 7.89 2.57
N VAL A 140 -3.36 6.85 1.86
CA VAL A 140 -4.43 6.94 0.85
C VAL A 140 -5.66 6.21 1.36
N ASP A 141 -6.75 6.96 1.48
CA ASP A 141 -8.04 6.45 1.91
C ASP A 141 -8.93 6.17 0.69
N ILE A 142 -9.39 4.92 0.55
CA ILE A 142 -10.13 4.43 -0.63
C ILE A 142 -11.37 3.67 -0.20
N ILE A 143 -12.51 3.90 -0.86
CA ILE A 143 -13.67 3.02 -0.81
C ILE A 143 -13.55 1.98 -1.92
N ALA A 144 -13.74 0.72 -1.57
CA ALA A 144 -13.60 -0.40 -2.50
C ALA A 144 -14.79 -1.36 -2.39
N ARG A 145 -15.16 -1.98 -3.51
CA ARG A 145 -16.15 -3.05 -3.58
C ARG A 145 -15.46 -4.40 -3.59
N VAL A 146 -15.94 -5.34 -2.80
CA VAL A 146 -15.43 -6.71 -2.78
C VAL A 146 -15.82 -7.42 -4.08
N ALA A 147 -14.83 -7.98 -4.77
CA ALA A 147 -14.98 -8.74 -6.01
C ALA A 147 -15.06 -10.25 -5.74
N TRP A 148 -14.22 -10.76 -4.84
CA TRP A 148 -14.19 -12.17 -4.46
C TRP A 148 -13.64 -12.32 -3.05
N ARG A 149 -13.99 -13.42 -2.38
CA ARG A 149 -13.45 -13.83 -1.09
C ARG A 149 -13.05 -15.30 -1.17
N SER A 150 -11.98 -15.67 -0.49
CA SER A 150 -11.54 -17.08 -0.42
C SER A 150 -10.87 -17.36 0.92
N PRO A 151 -11.20 -18.48 1.59
CA PRO A 151 -10.34 -18.98 2.66
C PRO A 151 -9.00 -19.42 2.05
N LEU A 152 -7.90 -19.20 2.78
CA LEU A 152 -6.54 -19.52 2.37
C LEU A 152 -5.76 -20.22 3.51
N GLY A 153 -6.47 -21.08 4.27
CA GLY A 153 -5.95 -21.73 5.46
C GLY A 153 -6.30 -20.92 6.72
N PRO A 154 -5.33 -20.54 7.56
CA PRO A 154 -5.58 -19.71 8.75
C PRO A 154 -5.85 -18.23 8.41
N PHE A 155 -5.73 -17.86 7.13
CA PHE A 155 -5.96 -16.51 6.63
C PHE A 155 -7.10 -16.51 5.61
N TYR A 156 -7.61 -15.31 5.34
CA TYR A 156 -8.62 -15.06 4.34
C TYR A 156 -8.07 -14.11 3.28
N GLY A 157 -8.41 -14.38 2.02
CA GLY A 157 -8.10 -13.52 0.89
C GLY A 157 -9.35 -12.80 0.38
N THR A 158 -9.19 -11.57 -0.07
CA THR A 158 -10.25 -10.83 -0.75
C THR A 158 -9.68 -10.00 -1.89
N GLY A 159 -10.33 -10.05 -3.04
CA GLY A 159 -10.08 -9.10 -4.11
C GLY A 159 -11.06 -7.97 -4.04
N VAL A 160 -10.60 -6.75 -4.28
CA VAL A 160 -11.43 -5.55 -4.26
C VAL A 160 -11.22 -4.74 -5.53
N HIS A 161 -12.27 -4.05 -5.95
CA HIS A 161 -12.22 -2.99 -6.96
C HIS A 161 -12.32 -1.63 -6.27
N PHE A 162 -11.41 -0.72 -6.58
CA PHE A 162 -11.46 0.64 -6.08
C PHE A 162 -12.63 1.40 -6.71
N LEU A 163 -13.40 2.09 -5.87
CA LEU A 163 -14.53 2.92 -6.30
C LEU A 163 -14.17 4.40 -6.26
N GLU A 164 -13.66 4.88 -5.12
CA GLU A 164 -13.43 6.29 -4.89
C GLU A 164 -12.29 6.52 -3.88
N ARG A 165 -11.48 7.56 -4.09
CA ARG A 165 -10.57 8.09 -3.08
C ARG A 165 -11.27 9.15 -2.25
N VAL A 166 -11.18 9.04 -0.93
CA VAL A 166 -11.80 9.98 0.01
C VAL A 166 -10.73 10.77 0.77
N ALA A 167 -11.06 11.98 1.22
CA ALA A 167 -10.12 12.88 1.90
C ALA A 167 -9.87 12.52 3.39
N GLY A 168 -10.28 11.34 3.81
CA GLY A 168 -10.26 10.93 5.21
C GLY A 168 -11.32 9.88 5.49
N LEU A 169 -10.92 8.72 6.01
CA LEU A 169 -11.86 7.76 6.58
C LEU A 169 -12.27 8.19 8.00
N PRO A 170 -13.54 7.96 8.40
CA PRO A 170 -13.93 8.11 9.78
C PRO A 170 -13.09 7.15 10.62
N ARG A 171 -12.09 7.70 11.31
CA ARG A 171 -11.31 6.97 12.29
C ARG A 171 -12.29 6.63 13.40
N GLY A 172 -12.65 5.35 13.54
CA GLY A 172 -13.53 4.87 14.59
C GLY A 172 -12.95 5.21 15.95
N ARG A 173 -13.22 6.43 16.43
CA ARG A 173 -13.15 6.71 17.86
C ARG A 173 -14.18 5.79 18.49
N ARG A 174 -13.79 5.14 19.59
CA ARG A 174 -14.67 4.31 20.43
C ARG A 174 -15.91 5.05 20.98
N GLU A 175 -16.21 6.28 20.54
CA GLU A 175 -17.22 7.16 21.13
C GLU A 175 -18.03 7.91 20.05
N SER A 176 -19.18 7.33 19.73
CA SER A 176 -20.53 7.94 19.63
C SER A 176 -20.69 9.43 19.28
N SER A 177 -20.04 9.94 18.24
CA SER A 177 -20.51 11.17 17.58
C SER A 177 -20.80 10.88 16.11
N GLY A 178 -22.10 10.87 15.76
CA GLY A 178 -22.63 10.45 14.46
C GLY A 178 -22.28 11.38 13.30
N ARG A 179 -20.99 11.49 12.95
CA ARG A 179 -20.57 12.09 11.68
C ARG A 179 -20.72 11.06 10.56
N SER A 180 -21.75 11.24 9.76
CA SER A 180 -21.93 10.51 8.50
C SER A 180 -20.77 10.84 7.54
N ILE A 181 -20.33 9.85 6.77
CA ILE A 181 -19.35 10.07 5.69
C ILE A 181 -20.03 10.93 4.62
N GLU A 182 -19.70 12.21 4.57
CA GLU A 182 -20.19 13.11 3.53
C GLU A 182 -19.35 12.90 2.27
N MET A 183 -19.91 12.20 1.29
CA MET A 183 -19.29 12.02 -0.01
C MET A 183 -19.28 13.37 -0.73
N ARG A 184 -18.08 13.93 -0.94
CA ARG A 184 -17.91 15.10 -1.79
C ARG A 184 -18.06 14.65 -3.24
N ARG A 185 -19.27 14.84 -3.81
CA ARG A 185 -19.50 14.70 -5.25
C ARG A 185 -18.54 15.63 -6.00
N GLY A 186 -17.49 15.05 -6.59
CA GLY A 186 -16.42 15.78 -7.26
C GLY A 186 -15.01 15.24 -6.99
N SER A 187 -14.84 14.25 -6.09
CA SER A 187 -13.57 13.54 -5.96
C SER A 187 -13.35 12.64 -7.18
N VAL A 188 -12.40 13.00 -8.03
CA VAL A 188 -11.93 12.15 -9.12
C VAL A 188 -11.29 10.93 -8.47
N ALA A 189 -11.68 9.71 -8.86
CA ALA A 189 -11.00 8.49 -8.46
C ALA A 189 -9.47 8.70 -8.56
N PRO A 190 -8.66 8.18 -7.63
CA PRO A 190 -7.21 8.38 -7.71
C PRO A 190 -6.81 7.94 -9.10
N THR A 191 -6.28 8.88 -9.89
CA THR A 191 -6.02 8.53 -11.28
C THR A 191 -5.04 7.36 -11.25
N VAL A 192 -5.25 6.39 -12.12
CA VAL A 192 -4.36 5.25 -12.33
C VAL A 192 -2.88 5.67 -12.32
N THR A 193 -2.60 6.89 -12.79
CA THR A 193 -1.32 7.58 -12.76
C THR A 193 -0.74 7.81 -11.35
N GLU A 194 -1.53 8.15 -10.34
CA GLU A 194 -1.07 8.39 -8.96
C GLU A 194 -0.65 7.10 -8.26
N VAL A 195 -1.49 6.06 -8.36
CA VAL A 195 -1.17 4.74 -7.80
C VAL A 195 0.02 4.13 -8.54
N ARG A 196 0.05 4.21 -9.89
CA ARG A 196 1.21 3.77 -10.69
C ARG A 196 2.45 4.60 -10.40
N ARG A 197 2.33 5.91 -10.15
CA ARG A 197 3.47 6.75 -9.77
C ARG A 197 4.02 6.28 -8.42
N ALA A 198 3.15 6.04 -7.43
CA ALA A 198 3.58 5.54 -6.13
C ALA A 198 4.25 4.15 -6.24
N ILE A 199 3.67 3.23 -7.03
CA ILE A 199 4.25 1.89 -7.25
C ILE A 199 5.58 1.98 -8.01
N ARG A 200 5.66 2.77 -9.09
CA ARG A 200 6.89 2.98 -9.87
C ARG A 200 8.01 3.53 -8.98
N THR A 201 7.71 4.47 -8.08
CA THR A 201 8.66 4.95 -7.10
C THR A 201 9.18 3.78 -6.22
N ILE A 202 8.31 2.88 -5.75
CA ILE A 202 8.68 1.68 -4.98
C ILE A 202 9.55 0.69 -5.80
N GLU A 203 9.40 0.63 -7.12
CA GLU A 203 10.22 -0.25 -7.97
C GLU A 203 11.58 0.34 -8.31
N GLU A 204 11.62 1.63 -8.67
CA GLU A 204 12.87 2.36 -8.94
C GLU A 204 13.76 2.42 -7.70
N THR A 205 13.17 2.43 -6.50
CA THR A 205 13.89 2.37 -5.23
C THR A 205 14.55 1.01 -4.94
N LYS A 206 14.09 -0.08 -5.58
CA LYS A 206 14.59 -1.46 -5.37
C LYS A 206 15.73 -1.88 -6.29
N GLN A 207 16.10 -1.07 -7.30
CA GLN A 207 17.23 -1.37 -8.19
C GLN A 207 18.43 -0.42 -8.00
N PRO A 208 19.21 -0.52 -6.92
CA PRO A 208 20.59 -0.07 -6.95
C PRO A 208 21.48 -1.25 -7.40
N GLY A 209 21.68 -1.42 -8.71
CA GLY A 209 22.88 -2.13 -9.20
C GLY A 209 22.74 -3.48 -9.91
N ALA A 210 21.58 -3.88 -10.43
CA ALA A 210 21.48 -5.07 -11.30
C ALA A 210 21.85 -4.76 -12.76
N LYS A 211 23.06 -4.24 -12.99
CA LYS A 211 23.75 -4.29 -14.29
C LYS A 211 25.12 -4.92 -14.08
N MET A 212 25.15 -6.22 -13.82
CA MET A 212 26.36 -7.01 -13.99
C MET A 212 26.02 -8.38 -14.57
N ALA A 213 26.48 -8.58 -15.81
CA ALA A 213 26.69 -9.82 -16.54
C ALA A 213 25.58 -10.88 -16.50
N ALA A 214 24.70 -10.85 -17.52
CA ALA A 214 24.08 -12.08 -18.00
C ALA A 214 25.14 -12.89 -18.76
N SER A 215 25.84 -13.78 -18.07
CA SER A 215 26.54 -14.88 -18.72
C SER A 215 25.50 -15.93 -19.12
N THR A 216 25.29 -16.07 -20.43
CA THR A 216 24.48 -17.13 -21.03
C THR A 216 25.06 -18.49 -20.67
N ILE A 217 24.47 -19.18 -19.70
CA ILE A 217 24.65 -20.63 -19.54
C ILE A 217 23.54 -21.30 -20.36
N ARG A 218 23.92 -21.80 -21.56
CA ARG A 218 23.08 -22.75 -22.30
C ARG A 218 23.18 -24.10 -21.58
N MET A 219 22.09 -24.54 -20.97
CA MET A 219 21.90 -25.93 -20.59
C MET A 219 21.20 -26.63 -21.75
N ASP A 220 21.96 -27.40 -22.52
CA ASP A 220 21.41 -28.37 -23.47
C ASP A 220 20.80 -29.52 -22.68
N CYS A 221 19.46 -29.53 -22.56
CA CYS A 221 18.73 -30.69 -22.10
C CYS A 221 18.59 -31.66 -23.28
N ARG A 222 19.41 -32.71 -23.31
CA ARG A 222 19.10 -33.92 -24.09
C ARG A 222 18.06 -34.71 -23.30
N ILE A 223 16.93 -34.97 -23.95
CA ILE A 223 15.93 -35.93 -23.50
C ILE A 223 16.27 -37.22 -24.26
N ASP A 224 16.64 -38.25 -23.52
CA ASP A 224 16.60 -39.65 -23.98
C ASP A 224 15.26 -40.27 -23.55
#